data_AF-A0A957YKM1-F1
#
_entry.id   AF-A0A957YKM1-F1
#
_cell.length_a   1.000
_cell.length_b   1.000
_cell.length_c   1.000
_cell.angle_alpha   90.00
_cell.angle_beta   90.00
_cell.angle_gamma   90.00
#
_symmetry.space_group_name_H-M   'P 1'
#
loop_
_entity.id
_entity.type
_entity.pdbx_description
1 polymer ?
#
loop_
_entity_poly.entity_id
_entity_poly.type
_entity_poly.pdbx_seq_one_letter_code
_entity_poly.pdbx_strand_id
1 'polypeptide(L)'
;HALDGYKFLRVDLDGRASSGDTFLYTVLLNEDGRLEDLRWRFYNADFHAGGQVLFDGQHATAVREVNDGRFEEEIELVNGVVFFFPAVLGLWLLKEKQLHTAVTLDMHSREPAEFMKLVSFPAELQQTDTTLQLQWAQQDRQLSFGKHGWPIHMARPDGLTAVEQRIAVYG
;
A
#
# COMPACT_ATOMS: atom_id res chain seq x y z
N HIS A 1 -12.78 -1.66 21.95
CA HIS A 1 -12.82 -0.19 21.84
C HIS A 1 -11.53 0.24 21.17
N ALA A 2 -11.60 0.88 20.00
CA ALA A 2 -10.42 1.58 19.49
C ALA A 2 -10.14 2.73 20.47
N LEU A 3 -8.88 2.92 20.86
CA LEU A 3 -8.47 4.12 21.58
C LEU A 3 -8.78 5.33 20.69
N ASP A 4 -9.20 6.45 21.28
CA ASP A 4 -9.59 7.64 20.54
C ASP A 4 -8.49 8.05 19.54
N GLY A 5 -8.87 8.53 18.35
CA GLY A 5 -7.93 9.07 17.35
C GLY A 5 -7.32 8.07 16.36
N TYR A 6 -7.44 6.76 16.59
CA TYR A 6 -7.05 5.75 15.60
C TYR A 6 -7.95 5.79 14.36
N LYS A 7 -7.35 5.57 13.19
CA LYS A 7 -8.08 5.53 11.91
C LYS A 7 -8.00 4.15 11.30
N PHE A 8 -9.13 3.70 10.75
CA PHE A 8 -9.25 2.43 10.07
C PHE A 8 -9.54 2.66 8.59
N LEU A 9 -8.74 2.05 7.71
CA LEU A 9 -8.98 2.07 6.27
C LEU A 9 -9.24 0.64 5.78
N ARG A 10 -10.30 0.49 4.99
CA ARG A 10 -10.53 -0.72 4.20
C ARG A 10 -10.39 -0.38 2.73
N VAL A 11 -9.51 -1.07 2.03
CA VAL A 11 -9.28 -0.89 0.59
C VAL A 11 -9.64 -2.18 -0.12
N ASP A 12 -10.61 -2.12 -1.01
CA ASP A 12 -11.09 -3.25 -1.80
C ASP A 12 -10.71 -3.00 -3.26
N LEU A 13 -9.83 -3.85 -3.80
CA LEU A 13 -9.42 -3.82 -5.20
C LEU A 13 -10.07 -5.03 -5.90
N ASP A 14 -11.28 -4.81 -6.41
CA ASP A 14 -12.09 -5.84 -7.06
C ASP A 14 -11.78 -5.94 -8.56
N GLY A 15 -10.92 -6.88 -8.93
CA GLY A 15 -10.60 -7.20 -10.32
C GLY A 15 -11.44 -8.32 -10.92
N ARG A 16 -12.53 -8.77 -10.27
CA ARG A 16 -13.31 -9.95 -10.74
C ARG A 16 -13.80 -9.82 -12.19
N ALA A 17 -14.14 -8.61 -12.62
CA ALA A 17 -14.62 -8.34 -13.98
C ALA A 17 -13.50 -8.10 -15.01
N SER A 18 -12.23 -8.05 -14.59
CA SER A 18 -11.08 -7.77 -15.46
C SER A 18 -10.02 -8.88 -15.36
N SER A 19 -9.15 -8.84 -14.34
CA SER A 19 -8.07 -9.82 -14.15
C SER A 19 -8.49 -11.08 -13.40
N GLY A 20 -9.63 -11.06 -12.70
CA GLY A 20 -10.03 -12.08 -11.73
C GLY A 20 -9.34 -11.93 -10.36
N ASP A 21 -8.32 -11.08 -10.27
CA ASP A 21 -7.53 -10.84 -9.06
C ASP A 21 -8.27 -9.88 -8.12
N THR A 22 -8.44 -10.27 -6.86
CA THR A 22 -9.02 -9.40 -5.85
C THR A 22 -8.10 -9.26 -4.65
N PHE A 23 -7.90 -8.01 -4.21
CA PHE A 23 -7.20 -7.70 -2.97
C PHE A 23 -8.11 -6.99 -1.98
N LEU A 24 -8.01 -7.40 -0.72
CA LEU A 24 -8.60 -6.69 0.41
C LEU A 24 -7.48 -6.28 1.36
N TYR A 25 -7.31 -4.97 1.57
CA TYR A 25 -6.43 -4.43 2.60
C TYR A 25 -7.25 -3.89 3.77
N THR A 26 -6.77 -4.14 4.97
CA THR A 26 -7.25 -3.59 6.22
C THR A 26 -6.08 -2.89 6.90
N VAL A 27 -6.20 -1.59 7.10
CA VAL A 27 -5.12 -0.73 7.58
C VAL A 27 -5.53 -0.08 8.89
N LEU A 28 -4.67 -0.18 9.89
CA LEU A 28 -4.76 0.57 11.13
C LEU A 28 -3.69 1.67 11.12
N LEU A 29 -4.15 2.90 11.31
CA LEU A 29 -3.31 4.06 11.53
C LEU A 29 -3.50 4.54 12.97
N ASN A 30 -2.41 4.90 13.63
CA ASN A 30 -2.48 5.55 14.94
C ASN A 30 -2.92 7.02 14.82
N GLU A 31 -2.94 7.71 15.96
CA GLU A 31 -3.38 9.10 16.07
C GLU A 31 -2.57 10.07 15.19
N ASP A 32 -1.27 9.78 15.00
CA ASP A 32 -0.36 10.53 14.14
C ASP A 32 -0.50 10.19 12.65
N GLY A 33 -1.41 9.26 12.30
CA GLY A 33 -1.57 8.75 10.94
C GLY A 33 -0.44 7.82 10.49
N ARG A 34 0.35 7.25 11.41
CA ARG A 34 1.38 6.25 11.10
C ARG A 34 0.77 4.86 11.06
N LEU A 35 1.32 4.00 10.20
CA LEU A 35 0.92 2.60 10.10
C LEU A 35 1.28 1.85 11.38
N GLU A 36 0.34 1.02 11.85
CA GLU A 36 0.56 0.08 12.96
C GLU A 36 0.28 -1.38 12.56
N ASP A 37 -0.79 -1.60 11.81
CA ASP A 37 -1.19 -2.93 11.32
C ASP A 37 -1.69 -2.80 9.88
N LEU A 38 -1.14 -3.59 8.98
CA LEU A 38 -1.67 -3.81 7.64
C LEU A 38 -1.96 -5.29 7.48
N ARG A 39 -3.22 -5.65 7.29
CA ARG A 39 -3.62 -7.00 6.88
C ARG A 39 -4.04 -6.98 5.44
N TRP A 40 -3.68 -8.02 4.71
CA TRP A 40 -4.09 -8.18 3.33
C TRP A 40 -4.60 -9.59 3.06
N ARG A 41 -5.52 -9.68 2.12
CA ARG A 41 -5.97 -10.93 1.52
C ARG A 41 -5.97 -10.79 0.02
N PHE A 42 -5.53 -11.83 -0.64
CA PHE A 42 -5.60 -12.00 -2.07
C PHE A 42 -6.39 -13.25 -2.39
N TYR A 43 -7.26 -13.15 -3.39
CA TYR A 43 -7.94 -14.31 -3.95
C TYR A 43 -8.20 -14.13 -5.44
N ASN A 44 -7.98 -15.20 -6.19
CA ASN A 44 -8.56 -15.42 -7.51
C ASN A 44 -9.06 -16.88 -7.58
N ALA A 45 -9.35 -17.40 -8.78
CA ALA A 45 -9.90 -18.75 -8.92
C ALA A 45 -8.93 -19.88 -8.47
N ASP A 46 -7.62 -19.66 -8.57
CA ASP A 46 -6.59 -20.70 -8.45
C ASP A 46 -5.57 -20.43 -7.34
N PHE A 47 -5.59 -19.24 -6.73
CA PHE A 47 -4.57 -18.77 -5.83
C PHE A 47 -5.18 -17.94 -4.69
N HIS A 48 -4.85 -18.34 -3.47
CA HIS A 48 -5.29 -17.68 -2.24
C HIS A 48 -4.08 -17.41 -1.36
N ALA A 49 -4.03 -16.20 -0.83
CA ALA A 49 -2.97 -15.79 0.05
C ALA A 49 -3.47 -14.73 1.03
N GLY A 50 -2.83 -14.67 2.18
CA GLY A 50 -3.06 -13.64 3.16
C GLY A 50 -1.79 -13.27 3.88
N GLY A 51 -1.82 -12.15 4.59
CA GLY A 51 -0.69 -11.76 5.40
C GLY A 51 -0.97 -10.54 6.22
N GLN A 52 0.04 -10.21 7.01
CA GLN A 52 0.04 -9.09 7.93
C GLN A 52 1.42 -8.43 7.90
N VAL A 53 1.45 -7.11 7.98
CA VAL A 53 2.64 -6.33 8.30
C VAL A 53 2.36 -5.57 9.58
N LEU A 54 3.13 -5.86 10.62
CA LEU A 54 3.10 -5.15 11.90
C LEU A 54 4.24 -4.13 11.93
N PHE A 55 3.94 -2.93 12.43
CA PHE A 55 4.91 -1.85 12.54
C PHE A 55 5.20 -1.58 14.00
N ASP A 56 6.46 -1.73 14.40
CA ASP A 56 6.93 -1.46 15.76
C ASP A 56 8.14 -0.52 15.71
N GLY A 57 7.88 0.77 15.96
CA GLY A 57 8.89 1.82 15.95
C GLY A 57 9.58 1.95 14.59
N GLN A 58 10.78 1.38 14.49
CA GLN A 58 11.63 1.39 13.29
C GLN A 58 11.69 0.03 12.59
N HIS A 59 10.77 -0.90 12.87
CA HIS A 59 10.74 -2.21 12.22
C HIS A 59 9.37 -2.46 11.61
N ALA A 60 9.37 -3.17 10.48
CA ALA A 60 8.19 -3.78 9.92
C ALA A 60 8.41 -5.29 9.81
N THR A 61 7.54 -6.06 10.45
CA THR A 61 7.54 -7.52 10.40
C THR A 61 6.38 -7.97 9.54
N ALA A 62 6.66 -8.65 8.43
CA ALA A 62 5.65 -9.23 7.57
C ALA A 62 5.55 -10.75 7.79
N VAL A 63 4.33 -11.22 7.98
CA VAL A 63 3.98 -12.64 7.99
C VAL A 63 3.04 -12.91 6.82
N ARG A 64 3.37 -13.91 5.99
CA ARG A 64 2.63 -14.27 4.79
C ARG A 64 2.22 -15.73 4.87
N GLU A 65 0.97 -16.00 4.53
CA GLU A 65 0.41 -17.34 4.37
C GLU A 65 -0.02 -17.46 2.91
N VAL A 66 0.70 -18.27 2.14
CA VAL A 66 0.52 -18.40 0.69
C VAL A 66 0.42 -19.88 0.36
N ASN A 67 -0.77 -20.33 -0.07
CA ASN A 67 -1.11 -21.74 -0.17
C ASN A 67 -0.79 -22.47 1.16
N ASP A 68 0.05 -23.51 1.12
CA ASP A 68 0.47 -24.29 2.30
C ASP A 68 1.74 -23.75 2.99
N GLY A 69 2.29 -22.63 2.51
CA GLY A 69 3.52 -22.03 3.02
C GLY A 69 3.26 -20.88 3.99
N ARG A 70 4.13 -20.76 5.02
CA ARG A 70 4.20 -19.60 5.90
C ARG A 70 5.61 -18.99 5.83
N PHE A 71 5.66 -17.69 5.60
CA PHE A 71 6.90 -16.93 5.45
C PHE A 71 6.88 -15.77 6.42
N GLU A 72 8.05 -15.46 6.98
CA GLU A 72 8.23 -14.34 7.90
C GLU A 72 9.49 -13.59 7.49
N GLU A 73 9.40 -12.27 7.49
CA GLU A 73 10.46 -11.37 7.10
C GLU A 73 10.35 -10.06 7.88
N GLU A 74 11.49 -9.43 8.11
CA GLU A 74 11.59 -8.19 8.86
C GLU A 74 12.47 -7.20 8.09
N ILE A 75 12.10 -5.93 8.15
CA ILE A 75 12.88 -4.84 7.58
C ILE A 75 12.94 -3.66 8.54
N GLU A 76 14.11 -3.03 8.60
CA GLU A 76 14.30 -1.79 9.33
C GLU A 76 13.79 -0.59 8.51
N LEU A 77 12.95 0.23 9.14
CA LEU A 77 12.40 1.50 8.67
C LEU A 77 13.17 2.68 9.30
N VAL A 78 14.47 2.71 9.08
CA VAL A 78 15.35 3.83 9.51
C VAL A 78 15.09 5.10 8.70
N ASN A 79 15.68 6.23 9.10
CA ASN A 79 15.46 7.53 8.48
C ASN A 79 15.57 7.49 6.94
N GLY A 80 14.49 7.89 6.26
CA GLY A 80 14.38 7.91 4.80
C GLY A 80 13.90 6.59 4.17
N VAL A 81 13.64 5.55 4.96
CA VAL A 81 12.98 4.32 4.54
C VAL A 81 11.49 4.40 4.88
N VAL A 82 10.62 4.35 3.87
CA VAL A 82 9.17 4.53 4.07
C VAL A 82 8.40 3.39 3.43
N PHE A 83 7.53 2.74 4.20
CA PHE A 83 6.64 1.71 3.71
C PHE A 83 5.40 2.30 3.04
N PHE A 84 4.96 1.69 1.94
CA PHE A 84 3.61 1.82 1.39
C PHE A 84 3.10 0.47 0.88
N PHE A 85 1.79 0.26 0.82
CA PHE A 85 1.20 -0.93 0.21
C PHE A 85 0.66 -0.63 -1.19
N PRO A 86 0.53 -1.62 -2.08
CA PRO A 86 0.33 -1.36 -3.51
C PRO A 86 -1.15 -1.12 -3.86
N ALA A 87 -1.64 0.04 -3.41
CA ALA A 87 -2.93 0.62 -3.76
C ALA A 87 -2.80 2.15 -3.82
N VAL A 88 -3.76 2.83 -4.48
CA VAL A 88 -3.80 4.31 -4.54
C VAL A 88 -3.75 4.92 -3.13
N LEU A 89 -4.50 4.36 -2.18
CA LEU A 89 -4.48 4.81 -0.79
C LEU A 89 -3.16 4.50 -0.07
N GLY A 90 -2.47 3.42 -0.44
CA GLY A 90 -1.15 3.12 0.12
C GLY A 90 -0.10 4.13 -0.36
N LEU A 91 -0.10 4.47 -1.65
CA LEU A 91 0.74 5.53 -2.20
C LEU A 91 0.44 6.90 -1.57
N TRP A 92 -0.84 7.19 -1.28
CA TRP A 92 -1.24 8.43 -0.61
C TRP A 92 -0.62 8.59 0.79
N LEU A 93 -0.29 7.50 1.50
CA LEU A 93 0.40 7.55 2.80
C LEU A 93 1.83 8.10 2.71
N LEU A 94 2.40 8.21 1.51
CA LEU A 94 3.69 8.85 1.27
C LEU A 94 3.61 10.38 1.26
N LYS A 95 2.40 10.95 1.29
CA LYS A 95 2.18 12.40 1.36
C LYS A 95 2.89 12.97 2.59
N GLU A 96 3.57 14.09 2.39
CA GLU A 96 4.37 14.81 3.39
C GLU A 96 5.54 14.01 3.98
N LYS A 97 5.87 12.86 3.41
CA LYS A 97 7.07 12.09 3.79
C LYS A 97 8.28 12.59 3.01
N GLN A 98 9.45 12.43 3.60
CA GLN A 98 10.73 12.44 2.91
C GLN A 98 11.20 10.99 2.82
N LEU A 99 11.52 10.52 1.62
CA LEU A 99 11.99 9.15 1.40
C LEU A 99 13.15 9.13 0.41
N HIS A 100 14.06 8.20 0.65
CA HIS A 100 15.15 7.80 -0.24
C HIS A 100 15.01 6.34 -0.66
N THR A 101 14.42 5.53 0.21
CA THR A 101 14.10 4.12 -0.03
C THR A 101 12.63 3.92 0.28
N ALA A 102 11.92 3.28 -0.64
CA ALA A 102 10.57 2.83 -0.39
C ALA A 102 10.57 1.32 -0.15
N VAL A 103 9.66 0.87 0.72
CA VAL A 103 9.39 -0.55 0.97
C VAL A 103 7.94 -0.83 0.59
N THR A 104 7.70 -1.90 -0.14
CA THR A 104 6.33 -2.34 -0.46
C THR A 104 6.22 -3.85 -0.50
N LEU A 105 5.01 -4.34 -0.78
CA LEU A 105 4.70 -5.76 -0.97
C LEU A 105 4.79 -6.10 -2.46
N ASP A 106 5.61 -7.08 -2.83
CA ASP A 106 5.78 -7.46 -4.24
C ASP A 106 4.58 -8.24 -4.79
N MET A 107 3.87 -7.64 -5.73
CA MET A 107 2.69 -8.25 -6.35
C MET A 107 3.01 -9.04 -7.64
N HIS A 108 4.23 -8.93 -8.17
CA HIS A 108 4.50 -9.31 -9.57
C HIS A 108 4.77 -10.81 -9.72
N SER A 109 5.31 -11.46 -8.70
CA SER A 109 5.58 -12.90 -8.71
C SER A 109 4.38 -13.70 -8.23
N ARG A 110 4.07 -14.82 -8.89
CA ARG A 110 3.10 -15.81 -8.38
C ARG A 110 3.76 -17.01 -7.72
N GLU A 111 5.08 -16.98 -7.59
CA GLU A 111 5.81 -17.97 -6.81
C GLU A 111 5.47 -17.78 -5.32
N PRO A 112 5.04 -18.82 -4.58
CA PRO A 112 4.62 -18.67 -3.19
C PRO A 112 5.66 -18.01 -2.27
N ALA A 113 6.95 -18.32 -2.48
CA ALA A 113 8.04 -17.76 -1.68
C ALA A 113 8.22 -16.24 -1.89
N GLU A 114 7.88 -15.72 -3.07
CA GLU A 114 8.11 -14.32 -3.44
C GLU A 114 6.82 -13.47 -3.43
N PHE A 115 5.63 -14.09 -3.51
CA PHE A 115 4.37 -13.35 -3.53
C PHE A 115 4.16 -12.53 -2.25
N MET A 116 3.94 -11.23 -2.42
CA MET A 116 3.73 -10.22 -1.37
C MET A 116 4.89 -10.05 -0.40
N LYS A 117 6.10 -10.50 -0.78
CA LYS A 117 7.33 -10.29 0.00
C LYS A 117 7.65 -8.81 0.16
N LEU A 118 8.30 -8.43 1.26
CA LEU A 118 8.80 -7.08 1.44
C LEU A 118 9.95 -6.83 0.47
N VAL A 119 9.80 -5.79 -0.34
CA VAL A 119 10.83 -5.36 -1.28
C VAL A 119 11.17 -3.91 -1.05
N SER A 120 12.46 -3.64 -0.87
CA SER A 120 13.02 -2.31 -0.75
C SER A 120 13.65 -1.87 -2.05
N PHE A 121 13.44 -0.62 -2.45
CA PHE A 121 14.07 -0.05 -3.62
C PHE A 121 14.35 1.45 -3.42
N PRO A 122 15.42 1.98 -4.04
CA PRO A 122 15.60 3.41 -4.15
C PRO A 122 14.39 4.02 -4.86
N ALA A 123 13.87 5.12 -4.31
CA ALA A 123 12.74 5.81 -4.88
C ALA A 123 12.90 7.32 -4.71
N GLU A 124 12.36 8.05 -5.68
CA GLU A 124 12.27 9.50 -5.64
C GLU A 124 10.81 9.91 -5.46
N LEU A 125 10.59 10.80 -4.50
CA LEU A 125 9.28 11.36 -4.22
C LEU A 125 9.29 12.86 -4.51
N GLN A 126 8.47 13.28 -5.45
CA GLN A 126 8.21 14.69 -5.74
C GLN A 126 6.77 14.99 -5.36
N GLN A 127 6.51 16.08 -4.65
CA GLN A 127 5.15 16.41 -4.22
C GLN A 127 4.91 17.92 -4.25
N THR A 128 3.68 18.27 -4.57
CA THR A 128 3.13 19.63 -4.51
C THR A 128 1.88 19.61 -3.63
N ASP A 129 1.24 20.76 -3.45
CA ASP A 129 -0.04 20.84 -2.73
C ASP A 129 -1.14 19.97 -3.36
N THR A 130 -1.03 19.65 -4.65
CA THR A 130 -2.09 18.97 -5.43
C THR A 130 -1.65 17.67 -6.08
N THR A 131 -0.37 17.32 -6.02
CA THR A 131 0.17 16.13 -6.67
C THR A 131 1.22 15.43 -5.83
N LEU A 132 1.37 14.12 -6.04
CA LEU A 132 2.47 13.31 -5.54
C LEU A 132 2.93 12.40 -6.66
N GLN A 133 4.23 12.39 -6.93
CA GLN A 133 4.86 11.57 -7.93
C GLN A 133 5.91 10.68 -7.26
N LEU A 134 5.78 9.37 -7.45
CA LEU A 134 6.72 8.36 -6.99
C LEU A 134 7.38 7.71 -8.20
N GLN A 135 8.71 7.74 -8.24
CA GLN A 135 9.53 7.13 -9.28
C GLN A 135 10.45 6.09 -8.67
N TRP A 136 10.51 4.90 -9.28
CA TRP A 136 11.44 3.84 -8.90
C TRP A 136 11.71 2.91 -10.09
N ALA A 137 12.96 2.51 -10.29
CA ALA A 137 13.35 1.71 -11.44
C ALA A 137 12.78 2.27 -12.78
N GLN A 138 11.92 1.51 -13.47
CA GLN A 138 11.23 1.94 -14.70
C GLN A 138 9.76 2.30 -14.46
N GLN A 139 9.37 2.48 -13.20
CA GLN A 139 8.02 2.79 -12.79
C GLN A 139 7.90 4.25 -12.40
N ASP A 140 6.77 4.85 -12.79
CA ASP A 140 6.36 6.19 -12.40
C ASP A 140 4.87 6.12 -12.03
N ARG A 141 4.49 6.74 -10.92
CA ARG A 141 3.10 6.88 -10.47
C ARG A 141 2.86 8.31 -10.04
N GLN A 142 1.89 8.96 -10.67
CA GLN A 142 1.45 10.29 -10.27
C GLN A 142 0.04 10.22 -9.68
N LEU A 143 -0.10 10.64 -8.43
CA LEU A 143 -1.37 10.92 -7.77
C LEU A 143 -1.73 12.40 -7.91
N SER A 144 -3.03 12.67 -8.03
CA SER A 144 -3.59 14.02 -7.91
C SER A 144 -4.60 14.06 -6.77
N PHE A 145 -4.61 15.17 -6.03
CA PHE A 145 -5.41 15.35 -4.83
C PHE A 145 -6.59 16.29 -5.06
N GLY A 146 -7.72 15.97 -4.46
CA GLY A 146 -8.88 16.85 -4.39
C GLY A 146 -8.72 17.92 -3.31
N LYS A 147 -9.71 18.83 -3.22
CA LYS A 147 -9.76 19.93 -2.23
C LYS A 147 -9.58 19.52 -0.75
N HIS A 148 -9.82 18.25 -0.42
CA HIS A 148 -9.72 17.71 0.93
C HIS A 148 -8.45 16.88 1.15
N GLY A 149 -7.51 16.90 0.19
CA GLY A 149 -6.24 16.16 0.27
C GLY A 149 -6.34 14.67 -0.04
N TRP A 150 -7.53 14.15 -0.36
CA TRP A 150 -7.74 12.76 -0.80
C TRP A 150 -7.31 12.55 -2.25
N PRO A 151 -6.78 11.36 -2.59
CA PRO A 151 -6.42 11.04 -3.97
C PRO A 151 -7.68 10.89 -4.83
N ILE A 152 -7.78 11.71 -5.88
CA ILE A 152 -8.91 11.69 -6.83
C ILE A 152 -8.54 11.09 -8.18
N HIS A 153 -7.24 10.96 -8.45
CA HIS A 153 -6.72 10.42 -9.70
C HIS A 153 -5.34 9.81 -9.52
N MET A 154 -5.05 8.73 -10.24
CA MET A 154 -3.71 8.16 -10.41
C MET A 154 -3.44 7.96 -11.92
N ALA A 155 -2.26 8.35 -12.37
CA ALA A 155 -1.76 8.10 -13.73
C ALA A 155 -0.52 7.19 -13.73
N ARG A 156 -0.38 6.44 -14.82
CA ARG A 156 0.77 5.58 -15.14
C ARG A 156 1.30 5.87 -16.55
N PRO A 157 2.60 5.64 -16.82
CA PRO A 157 3.20 5.81 -18.14
C PRO A 157 2.56 4.93 -19.23
N ASP A 158 2.01 3.77 -18.87
CA ASP A 158 1.33 2.84 -19.79
C ASP A 158 -0.10 3.28 -20.17
N GLY A 159 -0.53 4.46 -19.72
CA GLY A 159 -1.85 5.01 -20.00
C GLY A 159 -2.95 4.52 -19.06
N LEU A 160 -2.65 3.62 -18.11
CA LEU A 160 -3.64 3.21 -17.12
C LEU A 160 -3.90 4.36 -16.14
N THR A 161 -5.18 4.68 -15.95
CA THR A 161 -5.64 5.67 -14.98
C THR A 161 -6.60 5.05 -13.97
N ALA A 162 -6.54 5.51 -12.73
CA ALA A 162 -7.57 5.27 -11.73
C ALA A 162 -8.18 6.62 -11.36
N VAL A 163 -9.51 6.70 -11.29
CA VAL A 163 -10.25 7.92 -10.96
C VAL A 163 -11.16 7.64 -9.78
N GLU A 164 -11.33 8.62 -8.91
CA GLU A 164 -12.33 8.57 -7.86
C GLU A 164 -13.74 8.48 -8.46
N GLN A 165 -14.52 7.51 -8.00
CA GLN A 165 -15.93 7.39 -8.37
C GLN A 165 -16.88 7.96 -7.32
N ARG A 166 -16.54 7.86 -6.02
CA ARG A 166 -17.40 8.32 -4.91
C ARG A 166 -16.63 8.46 -3.60
N ILE A 167 -16.90 9.53 -2.85
CA ILE A 167 -16.55 9.67 -1.43
C ILE A 167 -17.84 9.56 -0.59
N ALA A 168 -17.82 8.72 0.44
CA ALA A 168 -18.82 8.75 1.50
C ALA A 168 -18.17 9.24 2.79
N VAL A 169 -18.63 10.38 3.31
CA VAL A 169 -18.20 10.91 4.61
C VAL A 169 -19.32 10.60 5.60
N TYR A 170 -19.03 9.75 6.58
CA TYR A 170 -19.93 9.50 7.70
C TYR A 170 -19.52 10.43 8.85
N GLY A 171 -20.46 11.25 9.32
CA GLY A 171 -20.29 12.17 10.44
C GLY A 171 -20.83 11.59 11.74
#